data_AF-A0A2M4DS65-F1
#
_entry.id   AF-A0A2M4DS65-F1
#
_cell.length_a   1.000
_cell.length_b   1.000
_cell.length_c   1.000
_cell.angle_alpha   90.00
_cell.angle_beta   90.00
_cell.angle_gamma   90.00
#
_symmetry.space_group_name_H-M   'P 1'
#
loop_
_entity.id
_entity.type
_entity.pdbx_description
1 polymer ?
#
loop_
_entity_poly.entity_id
_entity_poly.type
_entity_poly.pdbx_seq_one_letter_code
_entity_poly.pdbx_strand_id
1 'polypeptide(L)'
;HRFSSLKGLKASSDLPEMSNPQQTVAPYNKGSPYEGINPLSSTAEVVDARGNSSEQTWYMPQQIVTSTLVVGYPSEFFNAQKKPVVKVLQKDTEGSCWESIKASWAANRLSVEEVTTFLVELFSELVNQPTDKKCQHLANEIAKEKTSPKFQDIVDVQSYPAGRKIGTGPPPAELDKICIAIILMSPYRSNPTHPQNYKTELAARIGNLSKGYTPPGVANYTLKGFMEKYADWEQDQYYSRAIAPSDKLMMKNTKKACTKARTGTDKARDKDETSKCSYNHAEHTRNIKRNKKIIGATTQQTAEELHTSPRKTQDGDKSNRETPQKDNMRLTKKKPQADPTNQTGHYCPHLTSTTRENKRSKNPRKISTGNIVDPLMNAIVFSYARKSRVPMQAQFAEKGNVEALRSLAQVDSDDEEEDTGDMTLKEPEILSGIAWRRYMEGLNFKIPDKMINSAKGVCANFAKARQYSIGEYLYNWGGSTTTET
;
A
#
# COMPACT_ATOMS: atom_id res chain seq x y z
N HIS A 1 17.50 -18.26 53.11
CA HIS A 1 17.93 -17.18 54.02
C HIS A 1 17.69 -15.81 53.39
N ARG A 2 17.11 -14.87 54.15
CA ARG A 2 16.69 -13.50 53.81
C ARG A 2 15.29 -13.32 53.18
N PHE A 3 14.29 -13.55 54.03
CA PHE A 3 13.06 -12.74 54.08
C PHE A 3 13.18 -11.81 55.29
N SER A 4 12.95 -10.50 55.13
CA SER A 4 12.34 -9.66 56.18
C SER A 4 12.24 -8.18 55.78
N SER A 5 11.07 -7.62 56.11
CA SER A 5 10.75 -6.20 56.28
C SER A 5 10.25 -5.44 55.05
N LEU A 6 8.92 -5.33 54.96
CA LEU A 6 8.22 -4.04 54.90
C LEU A 6 6.76 -4.29 55.32
N LYS A 7 6.49 -4.11 56.62
CA LYS A 7 5.15 -3.95 57.18
C LYS A 7 4.87 -2.46 57.25
N GLY A 8 3.69 -2.03 56.78
CA GLY A 8 3.11 -0.75 57.18
C GLY A 8 2.62 0.11 56.01
N LEU A 9 1.48 -0.23 55.43
CA LEU A 9 0.61 0.74 54.77
C LEU A 9 -0.83 0.43 55.18
N LYS A 10 -1.42 1.36 55.92
CA LYS A 10 -2.84 1.36 56.31
C LYS A 10 -3.68 1.61 55.05
N ALA A 11 -4.73 0.82 54.87
CA ALA A 11 -5.75 1.05 53.86
C ALA A 11 -6.54 2.32 54.22
N SER A 12 -6.48 3.33 53.35
CA SER A 12 -7.37 4.49 53.35
C SER A 12 -8.55 4.16 52.45
N SER A 13 -9.72 3.99 53.04
CA SER A 13 -10.99 3.77 52.35
C SER A 13 -11.57 5.12 51.91
N ASP A 14 -11.06 5.68 50.82
CA ASP A 14 -11.67 6.83 50.14
C ASP A 14 -11.38 6.70 48.63
N LEU A 15 -12.26 5.98 47.93
CA LEU A 15 -12.33 6.01 46.47
C LEU A 15 -13.59 6.80 46.08
N PRO A 16 -13.49 7.81 45.21
CA PRO A 16 -14.67 8.53 44.72
C PRO A 16 -15.49 7.62 43.81
N GLU A 17 -16.82 7.64 44.00
CA GLU A 17 -17.78 7.05 43.07
C GLU A 17 -17.55 7.62 41.66
N MET A 18 -17.04 6.79 40.75
CA MET A 18 -17.05 7.12 39.33
C MET A 18 -18.48 6.98 38.83
N SER A 19 -19.15 8.11 38.61
CA SER A 19 -20.42 8.17 37.90
C SER A 19 -20.25 7.58 36.50
N ASN A 20 -21.10 6.61 36.17
CA ASN A 20 -21.22 6.07 34.81
C ASN A 20 -21.46 7.25 33.84
N PRO A 21 -20.68 7.40 32.76
CA PRO A 21 -21.01 8.38 31.75
C PRO A 21 -22.33 7.97 31.10
N GLN A 22 -23.38 8.76 31.33
CA GLN A 22 -24.61 8.68 30.55
C GLN A 22 -24.24 8.81 29.07
N GLN A 23 -24.36 7.70 28.33
CA GLN A 23 -24.33 7.74 26.87
C GLN A 23 -25.56 8.53 26.40
N THR A 24 -25.35 9.78 26.02
CA THR A 24 -26.35 10.56 25.29
C THR A 24 -26.43 10.01 23.87
N VAL A 25 -27.53 9.31 23.57
CA VAL A 25 -27.89 8.91 22.21
C VAL A 25 -28.24 10.18 21.45
N ALA A 26 -27.39 10.57 20.49
CA ALA A 26 -27.70 11.69 19.60
C ALA A 26 -28.91 11.32 18.71
N PRO A 27 -29.91 12.20 18.52
CA PRO A 27 -31.00 11.93 17.59
C PRO A 27 -30.47 11.83 16.15
N TYR A 28 -31.12 10.99 15.34
CA TYR A 28 -30.83 10.80 13.92
C TYR A 28 -30.77 12.16 13.20
N ASN A 29 -29.63 12.47 12.58
CA ASN A 29 -29.51 13.61 11.69
C ASN A 29 -30.35 13.37 10.42
N LYS A 30 -31.30 14.27 10.15
CA LYS A 30 -32.00 14.36 8.86
C LYS A 30 -30.96 14.40 7.72
N GLY A 31 -31.11 13.55 6.71
CA GLY A 31 -30.21 13.44 5.56
C GLY A 31 -29.15 12.32 5.62
N SER A 32 -29.24 11.40 6.59
CA SER A 32 -28.44 10.17 6.59
C SER A 32 -28.97 9.20 5.51
N PRO A 33 -28.11 8.45 4.78
CA PRO A 33 -28.56 7.40 3.86
C PRO A 33 -29.31 6.25 4.54
N TYR A 34 -29.41 6.26 5.87
CA TYR A 34 -30.12 5.30 6.70
C TYR A 34 -31.43 5.88 7.31
N GLU A 35 -31.85 7.07 6.89
CA GLU A 35 -33.14 7.65 7.26
C GLU A 35 -34.26 6.74 6.72
N GLY A 36 -34.91 5.98 7.62
CA GLY A 36 -35.97 5.01 7.28
C GLY A 36 -35.65 3.53 7.52
N ILE A 37 -34.47 3.16 8.03
CA ILE A 37 -34.22 1.78 8.47
C ILE A 37 -34.87 1.57 9.84
N ASN A 38 -36.02 0.89 9.85
CA ASN A 38 -36.64 0.42 11.09
C ASN A 38 -35.70 -0.56 11.80
N PRO A 39 -35.53 -0.46 13.13
CA PRO A 39 -34.84 -1.50 13.89
C PRO A 39 -35.55 -2.83 13.64
N LEU A 40 -34.80 -3.91 13.42
CA LEU A 40 -35.37 -5.26 13.36
C LEU A 40 -36.08 -5.50 14.70
N SER A 41 -37.41 -5.57 14.66
CA SER A 41 -38.24 -5.96 15.80
C SER A 41 -38.69 -7.39 15.60
N SER A 42 -38.53 -8.22 16.61
CA SER A 42 -39.15 -9.54 16.66
C SER A 42 -40.19 -9.54 17.77
N THR A 43 -41.42 -9.89 17.41
CA THR A 43 -42.52 -10.16 18.34
C THR A 43 -42.60 -11.65 18.59
N ALA A 44 -42.67 -12.03 19.86
CA ALA A 44 -42.95 -13.39 20.28
C ALA A 44 -43.99 -13.37 21.40
N GLU A 45 -44.89 -14.36 21.37
CA GLU A 45 -45.86 -14.58 22.43
C GLU A 45 -45.15 -15.27 23.59
N VAL A 46 -45.11 -14.61 24.75
CA VAL A 46 -44.51 -15.14 25.98
C VAL A 46 -45.64 -15.51 26.93
N VAL A 47 -45.72 -16.79 27.28
CA VAL A 47 -46.69 -17.31 28.24
C VAL A 47 -46.04 -17.36 29.61
N ASP A 48 -46.63 -16.67 30.59
CA ASP A 48 -46.12 -16.68 31.97
C ASP A 48 -46.41 -18.03 32.66
N ALA A 49 -45.81 -18.25 33.83
CA ALA A 49 -46.00 -19.48 34.61
C ALA A 49 -47.45 -19.71 35.10
N ARG A 50 -48.34 -18.73 34.91
CA ARG A 50 -49.78 -18.80 35.22
C ARG A 50 -50.64 -19.01 33.97
N GLY A 51 -50.03 -19.20 32.80
CA GLY A 51 -50.71 -19.45 31.53
C GLY A 51 -51.23 -18.20 30.84
N ASN A 52 -50.85 -16.99 31.31
CA ASN A 52 -51.25 -15.76 30.64
C ASN A 52 -50.27 -15.46 29.51
N SER A 53 -50.76 -15.31 28.29
CA SER A 53 -49.93 -14.87 27.17
C SER A 53 -49.85 -13.34 27.12
N SER A 54 -48.66 -12.84 26.82
CA SER A 54 -48.43 -11.44 26.51
C SER A 54 -47.44 -11.36 25.35
N GLU A 55 -47.75 -10.50 24.37
CA GLU A 55 -46.80 -10.20 23.30
C GLU A 55 -45.67 -9.34 23.84
N GLN A 56 -44.44 -9.83 23.73
CA GLN A 56 -43.25 -9.04 24.01
C GLN A 56 -42.52 -8.75 22.71
N THR A 57 -42.32 -7.46 22.44
CA THR A 57 -41.54 -6.97 21.31
C THR A 57 -40.12 -6.67 21.76
N TRP A 58 -39.15 -7.38 21.19
CA TRP A 58 -37.74 -7.13 21.43
C TRP A 58 -37.18 -6.24 20.32
N TYR A 59 -36.52 -5.16 20.70
CA TYR A 59 -35.83 -4.27 19.77
C TYR A 59 -34.33 -4.54 19.85
N MET A 60 -33.71 -4.87 18.73
CA MET A 60 -32.25 -4.91 18.64
C MET A 60 -31.75 -3.51 18.24
N PRO A 61 -31.15 -2.72 19.15
CA PRO A 61 -30.58 -1.44 18.76
C PRO A 61 -29.41 -1.70 17.81
N GLN A 62 -29.58 -1.37 16.52
CA GLN A 62 -28.44 -1.34 15.61
C GLN A 62 -27.59 -0.12 15.98
N GLN A 63 -26.56 -0.33 16.82
CA GLN A 63 -25.47 0.63 16.89
C GLN A 63 -24.67 0.53 15.59
N ILE A 64 -25.08 1.30 14.58
CA ILE A 64 -24.26 1.51 13.39
C ILE A 64 -23.11 2.43 13.81
N VAL A 65 -21.99 1.85 14.22
CA VAL A 65 -20.75 2.62 14.44
C VAL A 65 -20.24 3.07 13.07
N THR A 66 -20.71 4.24 12.61
CA THR A 66 -20.22 4.87 11.40
C THR A 66 -18.86 5.52 11.68
N SER A 67 -17.79 4.72 11.64
CA SER A 67 -16.44 5.25 11.47
C SER A 67 -16.30 5.76 10.03
N THR A 68 -16.77 6.97 9.73
CA THR A 68 -16.52 7.61 8.44
C THR A 68 -15.08 8.11 8.41
N LEU A 69 -14.16 7.22 8.01
CA LEU A 69 -12.81 7.61 7.66
C LEU A 69 -12.86 8.50 6.41
N VAL A 70 -12.78 9.82 6.61
CA VAL A 70 -12.68 10.77 5.50
C VAL A 70 -11.32 10.58 4.82
N VAL A 71 -11.33 9.97 3.64
CA VAL A 71 -10.18 9.86 2.75
C VAL A 71 -10.01 11.16 1.97
N GLY A 72 -8.77 11.62 1.83
CA GLY A 72 -8.45 12.81 1.04
C GLY A 72 -7.86 12.40 -0.30
N TYR A 73 -8.02 13.28 -1.29
CA TYR A 73 -7.49 13.04 -2.63
C TYR A 73 -6.47 14.09 -3.07
N PRO A 74 -5.40 13.70 -3.78
CA PRO A 74 -4.40 14.65 -4.28
C PRO A 74 -4.98 15.77 -5.15
N SER A 75 -6.03 15.48 -5.93
CA SER A 75 -6.70 16.49 -6.74
C SER A 75 -7.28 17.63 -5.90
N GLU A 76 -7.76 17.34 -4.69
CA GLU A 76 -8.33 18.35 -3.78
C GLU A 76 -7.24 19.33 -3.31
N PHE A 77 -6.01 18.86 -3.10
CA PHE A 77 -4.88 19.71 -2.75
C PHE A 77 -4.55 20.69 -3.88
N PHE A 78 -4.52 20.22 -5.14
CA PHE A 78 -4.17 21.05 -6.29
C PHE A 78 -5.31 21.94 -6.80
N ASN A 79 -6.57 21.69 -6.42
CA ASN A 79 -7.67 22.61 -6.69
C ASN A 79 -7.43 23.99 -6.06
N ALA A 80 -6.65 24.06 -4.97
CA ALA A 80 -6.22 25.32 -4.37
C ALA A 80 -5.02 25.98 -5.08
N GLN A 81 -4.53 25.41 -6.19
CA GLN A 81 -3.33 25.83 -6.94
C GLN A 81 -2.05 25.97 -6.11
N LYS A 82 -1.94 25.20 -5.01
CA LYS A 82 -0.76 25.23 -4.14
C LYS A 82 0.26 24.20 -4.57
N LYS A 83 1.54 24.58 -4.63
CA LYS A 83 2.66 23.63 -4.66
C LYS A 83 2.96 23.13 -3.24
N PRO A 84 3.44 21.89 -3.05
CA PRO A 84 3.96 21.45 -1.76
C PRO A 84 5.16 22.29 -1.36
N VAL A 85 5.26 22.67 -0.08
CA VAL A 85 6.35 23.51 0.44
C VAL A 85 7.48 22.65 1.02
N VAL A 86 8.71 22.89 0.58
CA VAL A 86 9.95 22.40 1.16
C VAL A 86 10.66 23.56 1.84
N LYS A 87 10.96 23.43 3.14
CA LYS A 87 11.74 24.42 3.87
C LYS A 87 13.21 24.05 3.85
N VAL A 88 14.06 25.01 3.53
CA VAL A 88 15.53 24.88 3.49
C VAL A 88 16.18 25.93 4.36
N LEU A 89 17.40 25.65 4.84
CA LEU A 89 18.15 26.61 5.63
C LEU A 89 18.55 27.80 4.76
N GLN A 90 18.34 29.01 5.28
CA GLN A 90 18.89 30.21 4.67
C GLN A 90 20.42 30.19 4.81
N LYS A 91 21.10 30.54 3.72
CA LYS A 91 22.55 30.70 3.72
C LYS A 91 22.91 32.09 4.26
N ASP A 92 23.67 32.13 5.35
CA ASP A 92 24.16 33.38 5.93
C ASP A 92 25.42 33.91 5.20
N THR A 93 26.10 33.07 4.42
CA THR A 93 27.35 33.40 3.69
C THR A 93 27.40 32.66 2.35
N GLU A 94 28.30 33.07 1.44
CA GLU A 94 28.59 32.42 0.13
C GLU A 94 29.09 30.96 0.23
N GLY A 95 29.16 30.39 1.44
CA GLY A 95 29.54 29.00 1.65
C GLY A 95 28.60 28.01 0.98
N SER A 96 29.16 27.02 0.28
CA SER A 96 28.39 25.91 -0.29
C SER A 96 27.84 25.01 0.82
N CYS A 97 26.57 24.62 0.77
CA CYS A 97 26.00 23.62 1.69
C CYS A 97 26.79 22.31 1.70
N TRP A 98 27.49 22.03 0.60
CA TRP A 98 28.44 20.93 0.50
C TRP A 98 29.54 20.94 1.57
N GLU A 99 30.14 22.09 1.86
CA GLU A 99 31.19 22.21 2.87
C GLU A 99 30.65 21.95 4.27
N SER A 100 29.42 22.40 4.54
CA SER A 100 28.73 22.11 5.80
C SER A 100 28.45 20.63 5.98
N ILE A 101 27.98 19.95 4.92
CA ILE A 101 27.76 18.49 4.97
C ILE A 101 29.05 17.77 5.31
N LYS A 102 30.17 18.12 4.67
CA LYS A 102 31.47 17.48 4.95
C LYS A 102 31.91 17.74 6.39
N ALA A 103 31.82 18.98 6.87
CA ALA A 103 32.17 19.35 8.24
C ALA A 103 31.29 18.66 9.29
N SER A 104 29.96 18.68 9.09
CA SER A 104 28.99 18.06 9.99
C SER A 104 29.08 16.53 9.97
N TRP A 105 29.44 15.91 8.84
CA TRP A 105 29.68 14.48 8.76
C TRP A 105 30.96 14.07 9.48
N ALA A 106 32.08 14.76 9.25
CA ALA A 106 33.34 14.51 9.96
C ALA A 106 33.17 14.65 11.48
N ALA A 107 32.36 15.61 11.93
CA ALA A 107 32.01 15.81 13.33
C ALA A 107 30.85 14.90 13.83
N ASN A 108 30.37 13.95 13.03
CA ASN A 108 29.30 13.00 13.35
C ASN A 108 27.97 13.65 13.82
N ARG A 109 27.68 14.88 13.35
CA ARG A 109 26.59 15.75 13.82
C ARG A 109 25.64 16.25 12.71
N LEU A 110 25.55 15.51 11.60
CA LEU A 110 24.65 15.84 10.48
C LEU A 110 23.22 16.08 10.94
N SER A 111 22.64 17.20 10.51
CA SER A 111 21.23 17.53 10.72
C SER A 111 20.39 17.24 9.48
N VAL A 112 19.10 16.95 9.67
CA VAL A 112 18.18 16.68 8.56
C VAL A 112 17.94 17.92 7.70
N GLU A 113 18.00 19.10 8.31
CA GLU A 113 17.84 20.40 7.67
C GLU A 113 19.02 20.71 6.73
N GLU A 114 20.26 20.46 7.18
CA GLU A 114 21.47 20.57 6.35
C GLU A 114 21.39 19.64 5.14
N VAL A 115 21.01 18.37 5.38
CA VAL A 115 20.86 17.36 4.33
C VAL A 115 19.76 17.72 3.34
N THR A 116 18.61 18.17 3.82
CA THR A 116 17.50 18.59 2.96
C THR A 116 17.91 19.75 2.07
N THR A 117 18.60 20.75 2.64
CA THR A 117 19.11 21.90 1.88
C THR A 117 20.11 21.47 0.80
N PHE A 118 21.06 20.61 1.15
CA PHE A 118 22.02 20.04 0.19
C PHE A 118 21.34 19.28 -0.96
N LEU A 119 20.36 18.43 -0.66
CA LEU A 119 19.66 17.65 -1.68
C LEU A 119 18.88 18.57 -2.64
N VAL A 120 18.18 19.58 -2.11
CA VAL A 120 17.45 20.57 -2.92
C VAL A 120 18.41 21.28 -3.88
N GLU A 121 19.54 21.78 -3.38
CA GLU A 121 20.54 22.47 -4.20
C GLU A 121 21.14 21.57 -5.27
N LEU A 122 21.59 20.39 -4.87
CA LEU A 122 22.18 19.43 -5.78
C LEU A 122 21.22 19.06 -6.92
N PHE A 123 19.97 18.72 -6.62
CA PHE A 123 19.01 18.32 -7.64
C PHE A 123 18.43 19.50 -8.44
N SER A 124 18.48 20.73 -7.91
CA SER A 124 18.25 21.94 -8.70
C SER A 124 19.35 22.16 -9.75
N GLU A 125 20.62 21.87 -9.43
CA GLU A 125 21.76 22.04 -10.35
C GLU A 125 21.84 20.92 -11.41
N LEU A 126 21.58 19.67 -11.00
CA LEU A 126 21.84 18.49 -11.85
C LEU A 126 20.88 18.35 -13.02
N VAL A 127 19.73 19.02 -13.00
CA VAL A 127 18.61 18.73 -13.91
C VAL A 127 18.45 19.84 -14.96
N ASN A 128 19.47 19.96 -15.81
CA ASN A 128 19.46 20.94 -16.91
C ASN A 128 19.13 20.35 -18.29
N GLN A 129 18.71 19.08 -18.39
CA GLN A 129 18.43 18.47 -19.69
C GLN A 129 16.96 18.64 -20.12
N PRO A 130 16.74 19.05 -21.39
CA PRO A 130 15.39 19.13 -21.96
C PRO A 130 14.69 17.78 -21.95
N THR A 131 13.39 17.77 -21.65
CA THR A 131 12.57 16.56 -21.78
C THR A 131 11.96 16.45 -23.17
N ASP A 132 12.08 15.27 -23.80
CA ASP A 132 11.52 14.98 -25.14
C ASP A 132 9.98 15.03 -25.20
N LYS A 133 9.32 14.96 -24.04
CA LYS A 133 7.85 14.95 -23.91
C LYS A 133 7.41 15.92 -22.83
N LYS A 134 6.21 16.47 -22.97
CA LYS A 134 5.54 17.26 -21.93
C LYS A 134 5.55 16.53 -20.58
N CYS A 135 6.02 17.20 -19.53
CA CYS A 135 6.07 16.68 -18.18
C CYS A 135 4.94 17.29 -17.34
N GLN A 136 4.03 16.44 -16.85
CA GLN A 136 2.94 16.84 -15.97
C GLN A 136 3.06 16.13 -14.61
N HIS A 137 2.53 16.77 -13.58
CA HIS A 137 2.23 16.15 -12.29
C HIS A 137 0.79 16.49 -11.93
N LEU A 138 -0.08 15.48 -11.97
CA LEU A 138 -1.53 15.68 -11.87
C LEU A 138 -2.00 16.72 -12.89
N ALA A 139 -2.63 17.80 -12.42
CA ALA A 139 -3.10 18.90 -13.25
C ALA A 139 -2.02 19.94 -13.57
N ASN A 140 -0.87 19.92 -12.87
CA ASN A 140 0.17 20.93 -13.01
C ASN A 140 1.18 20.55 -14.09
N GLU A 141 1.48 21.51 -14.95
CA GLU A 141 2.56 21.41 -15.93
C GLU A 141 3.89 21.69 -15.23
N ILE A 142 4.80 20.70 -15.21
CA ILE A 142 6.15 20.87 -14.66
C ILE A 142 7.07 21.44 -15.74
N ALA A 143 7.00 20.90 -16.94
CA ALA A 143 7.83 21.32 -18.06
C ALA A 143 7.11 21.11 -19.39
N LYS A 144 7.31 22.09 -20.29
CA LYS A 144 6.95 21.96 -21.71
C LYS A 144 7.89 20.98 -22.39
N GLU A 145 7.45 20.47 -23.54
CA GLU A 145 8.34 19.72 -24.42
C GLU A 145 9.60 20.54 -24.73
N LYS A 146 10.77 19.89 -24.72
CA LYS A 146 12.09 20.50 -24.95
C LYS A 146 12.49 21.55 -23.91
N THR A 147 11.87 21.57 -22.73
CA THR A 147 12.33 22.37 -21.58
C THR A 147 12.86 21.49 -20.47
N SER A 148 13.79 22.03 -19.67
CA SER A 148 14.42 21.30 -18.57
C SER A 148 13.61 21.49 -17.30
N PRO A 149 13.00 20.44 -16.73
CA PRO A 149 12.22 20.55 -15.50
C PRO A 149 13.14 20.90 -14.33
N LYS A 150 12.78 21.90 -13.55
CA LYS A 150 13.50 22.29 -12.34
C LYS A 150 12.83 21.72 -11.10
N PHE A 151 13.59 21.64 -10.02
CA PHE A 151 13.07 21.23 -8.72
C PHE A 151 11.92 22.14 -8.24
N GLN A 152 12.07 23.45 -8.43
CA GLN A 152 11.10 24.49 -8.09
C GLN A 152 9.82 24.43 -8.94
N ASP A 153 9.83 23.71 -10.07
CA ASP A 153 8.62 23.50 -10.88
C ASP A 153 7.67 22.50 -10.19
N ILE A 154 8.20 21.65 -9.31
CA ILE A 154 7.45 20.61 -8.59
C ILE A 154 7.01 21.08 -7.20
N VAL A 155 7.88 21.81 -6.49
CA VAL A 155 7.65 22.25 -5.09
C VAL A 155 8.01 23.72 -4.90
N ASP A 156 7.40 24.35 -3.90
CA ASP A 156 7.78 25.69 -3.45
C ASP A 156 8.90 25.59 -2.41
N VAL A 157 10.01 26.29 -2.62
CA VAL A 157 11.19 26.23 -1.76
C VAL A 157 11.26 27.50 -0.93
N GLN A 158 11.08 27.35 0.39
CA GLN A 158 11.08 28.47 1.33
C GLN A 158 12.33 28.40 2.21
N SER A 159 13.10 29.48 2.22
CA SER A 159 14.25 29.60 3.13
C SER A 159 13.77 30.09 4.50
N TYR A 160 14.42 29.63 5.56
CA TYR A 160 14.20 30.16 6.91
C TYR A 160 15.54 30.41 7.61
N PRO A 161 15.63 31.44 8.47
CA PRO A 161 16.88 31.81 9.13
C PRO A 161 17.39 30.64 9.97
N ALA A 162 18.67 30.30 9.79
CA ALA A 162 19.27 29.21 10.53
C ALA A 162 19.55 29.65 11.97
N GLY A 163 19.07 28.89 12.96
CA GLY A 163 19.52 29.03 14.36
C GLY A 163 20.96 28.52 14.57
N ARG A 164 21.57 27.92 13.54
CA ARG A 164 22.89 27.33 13.54
C ARG A 164 23.62 27.73 12.27
N LYS A 165 24.80 28.33 12.40
CA LYS A 165 25.65 28.67 11.26
C LYS A 165 26.02 27.39 10.50
N ILE A 166 25.79 27.41 9.18
CA ILE A 166 26.32 26.44 8.23
C ILE A 166 27.84 26.43 8.42
N GLY A 167 28.41 25.28 8.77
CA GLY A 167 29.81 25.18 9.16
C GLY A 167 30.73 25.43 7.97
N THR A 168 31.68 26.35 8.13
CA THR A 168 32.81 26.51 7.20
C THR A 168 33.93 25.55 7.62
N GLY A 169 34.08 24.43 6.92
CA GLY A 169 35.19 23.50 7.10
C GLY A 169 36.16 23.55 5.92
N PRO A 170 37.45 23.22 6.09
CA PRO A 170 38.36 23.06 4.97
C PRO A 170 37.89 21.89 4.07
N PRO A 171 37.95 22.01 2.74
CA PRO A 171 37.45 20.98 1.85
C PRO A 171 38.34 19.72 1.93
N PRO A 172 37.79 18.54 2.26
CA PRO A 172 38.39 17.26 1.91
C PRO A 172 38.45 17.10 0.38
N ALA A 173 39.23 16.12 -0.09
CA ALA A 173 39.40 15.70 -1.49
C ALA A 173 38.08 15.67 -2.30
N GLU A 174 38.16 15.77 -3.63
CA GLU A 174 37.00 15.77 -4.55
C GLU A 174 36.10 14.54 -4.34
N LEU A 175 35.07 14.71 -3.52
CA LEU A 175 34.03 13.71 -3.30
C LEU A 175 32.92 13.93 -4.32
N ASP A 176 32.46 12.84 -4.95
CA ASP A 176 31.33 12.89 -5.88
C ASP A 176 30.04 13.21 -5.10
N LYS A 177 29.46 14.39 -5.38
CA LYS A 177 28.20 14.85 -4.77
C LYS A 177 27.06 13.84 -4.95
N ILE A 178 27.03 13.09 -6.05
CA ILE A 178 26.01 12.06 -6.31
C ILE A 178 26.18 10.87 -5.36
N CYS A 179 27.41 10.42 -5.16
CA CYS A 179 27.71 9.32 -4.24
C CYS A 179 27.37 9.68 -2.80
N ILE A 180 27.62 10.93 -2.40
CA ILE A 180 27.17 11.44 -1.11
C ILE A 180 25.65 11.54 -1.03
N ALA A 181 24.96 12.05 -2.06
CA ALA A 181 23.51 12.08 -2.08
C ALA A 181 22.89 10.67 -1.96
N ILE A 182 23.48 9.65 -2.60
CA ILE A 182 23.08 8.23 -2.44
C ILE A 182 23.09 7.83 -0.96
N ILE A 183 24.17 8.15 -0.24
CA ILE A 183 24.30 7.80 1.17
C ILE A 183 23.31 8.61 2.02
N LEU A 184 23.22 9.91 1.81
CA LEU A 184 22.33 10.79 2.58
C LEU A 184 20.85 10.45 2.38
N MET A 185 20.47 9.94 1.22
CA MET A 185 19.10 9.46 0.95
C MET A 185 18.85 8.03 1.45
N SER A 186 19.89 7.26 1.79
CA SER A 186 19.73 5.87 2.24
C SER A 186 18.85 5.66 3.49
N PRO A 187 18.83 6.56 4.50
CA PRO A 187 17.96 6.39 5.66
C PRO A 187 16.48 6.44 5.28
N TYR A 188 16.10 7.18 4.24
CA TYR A 188 14.72 7.22 3.74
C TYR A 188 14.20 5.84 3.30
N ARG A 189 15.09 5.01 2.74
CA ARG A 189 14.76 3.64 2.33
C ARG A 189 14.84 2.64 3.48
N SER A 190 15.60 2.97 4.53
CA SER A 190 15.79 2.16 5.73
C SER A 190 14.56 2.24 6.64
N ASN A 191 13.47 1.55 6.28
CA ASN A 191 12.32 1.45 7.19
C ASN A 191 12.73 0.65 8.45
N PRO A 192 12.50 1.17 9.68
CA PRO A 192 12.73 0.42 10.91
C PRO A 192 12.06 -0.96 10.93
N THR A 193 10.88 -1.09 10.30
CA THR A 193 10.08 -2.33 10.23
C THR A 193 10.62 -3.38 9.25
N HIS A 194 11.63 -3.06 8.43
CA HIS A 194 12.20 -4.04 7.51
C HIS A 194 13.03 -5.11 8.25
N PRO A 195 13.04 -6.37 7.75
CA PRO A 195 13.89 -7.41 8.30
C PRO A 195 15.39 -7.04 8.25
N GLN A 196 16.15 -7.48 9.25
CA GLN A 196 17.57 -7.10 9.37
C GLN A 196 18.44 -7.58 8.19
N ASN A 197 18.09 -8.72 7.59
CA ASN A 197 18.76 -9.23 6.39
C ASN A 197 18.58 -8.28 5.20
N TYR A 198 17.36 -7.75 5.02
CA TYR A 198 17.08 -6.77 3.96
C TYR A 198 17.89 -5.49 4.15
N LYS A 199 17.96 -4.96 5.38
CA LYS A 199 18.75 -3.76 5.69
C LYS A 199 20.24 -3.99 5.40
N THR A 200 20.74 -5.18 5.72
CA THR A 200 22.14 -5.57 5.48
C THR A 200 22.44 -5.68 3.97
N GLU A 201 21.58 -6.34 3.20
CA GLU A 201 21.71 -6.41 1.74
C GLU A 201 21.58 -5.03 1.08
N LEU A 202 20.66 -4.19 1.57
CA LEU A 202 20.47 -2.84 1.06
C LEU A 202 21.70 -1.98 1.32
N ALA A 203 22.24 -2.01 2.55
CA ALA A 203 23.48 -1.34 2.89
C ALA A 203 24.64 -1.85 2.02
N ALA A 204 24.75 -3.15 1.76
CA ALA A 204 25.79 -3.67 0.87
C ALA A 204 25.64 -3.15 -0.59
N ARG A 205 24.41 -3.10 -1.12
CA ARG A 205 24.14 -2.57 -2.48
C ARG A 205 24.45 -1.08 -2.59
N ILE A 206 23.99 -0.28 -1.64
CA ILE A 206 24.25 1.16 -1.62
C ILE A 206 25.76 1.40 -1.40
N GLY A 207 26.39 0.63 -0.50
CA GLY A 207 27.82 0.69 -0.26
C GLY A 207 28.65 0.38 -1.51
N ASN A 208 28.21 -0.59 -2.32
CA ASN A 208 28.81 -0.88 -3.63
C ASN A 208 28.71 0.29 -4.62
N LEU A 209 27.60 1.04 -4.59
CA LEU A 209 27.39 2.22 -5.45
C LEU A 209 28.19 3.44 -4.98
N SER A 210 28.47 3.53 -3.68
CA SER A 210 29.24 4.61 -3.07
C SER A 210 30.67 4.18 -2.67
N LYS A 211 31.21 3.12 -3.29
CA LYS A 211 32.57 2.63 -3.02
C LYS A 211 33.60 3.73 -3.26
N GLY A 212 34.54 3.89 -2.32
CA GLY A 212 35.55 4.94 -2.37
C GLY A 212 35.13 6.28 -1.77
N TYR A 213 33.85 6.44 -1.41
CA TYR A 213 33.30 7.71 -0.88
C TYR A 213 32.93 7.60 0.59
N THR A 214 33.86 7.11 1.41
CA THR A 214 33.74 7.17 2.87
C THR A 214 34.33 8.50 3.35
N PRO A 215 33.63 9.27 4.20
CA PRO A 215 34.19 10.52 4.69
C PRO A 215 35.46 10.23 5.51
N PRO A 216 36.56 10.95 5.24
CA PRO A 216 37.74 10.85 6.09
C PRO A 216 37.40 11.28 7.52
N GLY A 217 37.86 10.52 8.51
CA GLY A 217 37.77 10.87 9.94
C GLY A 217 36.57 10.29 10.71
N VAL A 218 35.65 9.55 10.09
CA VAL A 218 34.56 8.88 10.83
C VAL A 218 35.02 7.49 11.27
N ALA A 219 35.50 7.37 12.51
CA ALA A 219 35.85 6.08 13.09
C ALA A 219 34.65 5.11 13.08
N ASN A 220 34.88 3.85 12.68
CA ASN A 220 33.87 2.78 12.65
C ASN A 220 32.64 3.06 11.77
N TYR A 221 32.77 3.88 10.72
CA TYR A 221 31.67 4.11 9.79
C TYR A 221 31.23 2.80 9.11
N THR A 222 29.96 2.45 9.29
CA THR A 222 29.28 1.45 8.46
C THR A 222 28.01 2.08 7.91
N LEU A 223 27.74 1.84 6.62
CA LEU A 223 26.54 2.39 5.99
C LEU A 223 25.25 1.87 6.65
N LYS A 224 25.27 0.63 7.13
CA LYS A 224 24.16 0.08 7.91
C LYS A 224 23.94 0.87 9.21
N GLY A 225 25.00 1.13 9.98
CA GLY A 225 24.92 1.95 11.19
C GLY A 225 24.47 3.38 10.90
N PHE A 226 24.91 3.96 9.77
CA PHE A 226 24.43 5.27 9.31
C PHE A 226 22.92 5.26 9.03
N MET A 227 22.44 4.27 8.28
CA MET A 227 21.02 4.09 7.98
C MET A 227 20.15 3.87 9.22
N GLU A 228 20.68 3.19 10.24
CA GLU A 228 20.00 2.97 11.53
C GLU A 228 20.00 4.24 12.39
N LYS A 229 21.14 4.94 12.48
CA LYS A 229 21.28 6.19 13.26
C LYS A 229 20.33 7.29 12.78
N TYR A 230 20.10 7.38 11.48
CA TYR A 230 19.33 8.46 10.85
C TYR A 230 17.96 8.01 10.30
N ALA A 231 17.45 6.85 10.73
CA ALA A 231 16.19 6.29 10.23
C ALA A 231 14.98 7.24 10.42
N ASP A 232 15.00 8.05 11.48
CA ASP A 232 13.91 8.98 11.81
C ASP A 232 13.79 10.16 10.86
N TRP A 233 14.78 10.39 9.97
CA TRP A 233 14.66 11.42 8.93
C TRP A 233 13.47 11.18 8.00
N GLU A 234 13.01 9.94 7.83
CA GLU A 234 11.77 9.64 7.08
C GLU A 234 10.54 10.36 7.68
N GLN A 235 10.54 10.63 8.99
CA GLN A 235 9.44 11.35 9.65
C GLN A 235 9.47 12.86 9.38
N ASP A 236 10.64 13.42 9.02
CA ASP A 236 10.73 14.82 8.65
C ASP A 236 9.99 15.08 7.33
N GLN A 237 9.07 16.04 7.37
CA GLN A 237 8.20 16.34 6.24
C GLN A 237 8.95 17.00 5.09
N TYR A 238 9.97 17.81 5.36
CA TYR A 238 10.67 18.58 4.34
C TYR A 238 11.68 17.71 3.62
N TYR A 239 12.39 16.85 4.36
CA TYR A 239 13.23 15.80 3.81
C TYR A 239 12.42 14.86 2.91
N SER A 240 11.31 14.29 3.40
CA SER A 240 10.44 13.43 2.57
C SER A 240 9.90 14.15 1.33
N ARG A 241 9.51 15.43 1.47
CA ARG A 241 9.06 16.27 0.34
C ARG A 241 10.19 16.61 -0.63
N ALA A 242 11.45 16.59 -0.22
CA ALA A 242 12.59 16.79 -1.12
C ALA A 242 12.99 15.52 -1.88
N ILE A 243 12.83 14.34 -1.26
CA ILE A 243 13.10 13.04 -1.89
C ILE A 243 12.20 12.82 -3.12
N ALA A 244 10.90 13.15 -3.03
CA ALA A 244 9.94 12.88 -4.09
C ALA A 244 10.20 13.63 -5.42
N PRO A 245 10.43 14.95 -5.43
CA PRO A 245 10.88 15.69 -6.61
C PRO A 245 12.22 15.19 -7.14
N SER A 246 13.17 14.87 -6.24
CA SER A 246 14.48 14.33 -6.63
C SER A 246 14.33 13.02 -7.41
N ASP A 247 13.54 12.08 -6.90
CA ASP A 247 13.20 10.81 -7.58
C ASP A 247 12.57 11.05 -8.95
N LYS A 248 11.58 11.95 -9.00
CA LYS A 248 10.85 12.27 -10.22
C LYS A 248 11.76 12.87 -11.30
N LEU A 249 12.65 13.78 -10.93
CA LEU A 249 13.60 14.39 -11.85
C LEU A 249 14.63 13.37 -12.37
N MET A 250 15.12 12.48 -11.50
CA MET A 250 16.04 11.40 -11.91
C MET A 250 15.36 10.36 -12.81
N MET A 251 14.08 10.07 -12.58
CA MET A 251 13.32 9.13 -13.39
C MET A 251 13.11 9.64 -14.83
N LYS A 252 12.90 10.94 -15.01
CA LYS A 252 12.78 11.53 -16.35
C LYS A 252 14.12 11.59 -17.09
N ASN A 253 15.23 11.70 -16.36
CA ASN A 253 16.57 11.79 -16.94
C ASN A 253 17.32 10.46 -16.81
N THR A 254 16.86 9.42 -17.52
CA THR A 254 17.39 8.05 -17.45
C THR A 254 18.82 7.90 -17.96
N LYS A 255 19.35 8.88 -18.69
CA LYS A 255 20.69 8.84 -19.32
C LYS A 255 21.82 9.35 -18.42
N LYS A 256 21.55 9.81 -17.19
CA LYS A 256 22.55 10.47 -16.33
C LYS A 256 23.13 9.54 -15.25
N ALA A 257 24.37 9.81 -14.86
CA ALA A 257 25.01 9.15 -13.72
C ALA A 257 24.20 9.30 -12.41
N CYS A 258 23.45 10.39 -12.27
CA CYS A 258 22.57 10.64 -11.11
C CYS A 258 21.41 9.65 -11.00
N THR A 259 21.04 8.89 -12.05
CA THR A 259 19.99 7.86 -11.95
C THR A 259 20.34 6.78 -10.91
N LYS A 260 21.63 6.54 -10.64
CA LYS A 260 22.08 5.63 -9.57
C LYS A 260 21.57 6.05 -8.18
N ALA A 261 21.36 7.36 -7.99
CA ALA A 261 20.85 7.92 -6.73
C ALA A 261 19.39 7.56 -6.44
N ARG A 262 18.66 7.05 -7.44
CA ARG A 262 17.33 6.46 -7.25
C ARG A 262 17.33 5.24 -6.33
N THR A 263 18.47 4.57 -6.15
CA THR A 263 18.59 3.50 -5.15
C THR A 263 18.22 3.97 -3.74
N GLY A 264 18.40 5.26 -3.41
CA GLY A 264 17.93 5.83 -2.15
C GLY A 264 16.45 6.23 -2.14
N THR A 265 15.89 6.55 -3.31
CA THR A 265 14.58 7.21 -3.43
C THR A 265 13.47 6.35 -4.01
N ASP A 266 13.76 5.16 -4.54
CA ASP A 266 12.76 4.32 -5.24
C ASP A 266 11.53 3.99 -4.38
N LYS A 267 11.68 3.91 -3.05
CA LYS A 267 10.56 3.69 -2.11
C LYS A 267 9.56 4.86 -2.11
N ALA A 268 9.96 6.04 -2.61
CA ALA A 268 9.08 7.19 -2.68
C ALA A 268 7.97 7.02 -3.72
N ARG A 269 8.13 6.07 -4.64
CA ARG A 269 7.18 5.72 -5.68
C ARG A 269 6.14 4.72 -5.15
N ASP A 270 4.87 5.04 -5.36
CA ASP A 270 3.71 4.23 -4.97
C ASP A 270 3.74 3.89 -3.46
N LYS A 271 4.37 4.75 -2.65
CA LYS A 271 4.35 4.66 -1.18
C LYS A 271 2.90 4.71 -0.71
N ASP A 272 2.56 3.87 0.26
CA ASP A 272 1.20 3.66 0.78
C ASP A 272 0.10 3.57 -0.31
N GLU A 273 0.45 3.01 -1.49
CA GLU A 273 -0.46 2.58 -2.56
C GLU A 273 -0.36 1.05 -2.74
N THR A 274 -0.14 0.33 -1.65
CA THR A 274 0.04 -1.12 -1.60
C THR A 274 -1.12 -1.87 -2.24
N SER A 275 -2.38 -1.52 -1.97
CA SER A 275 -3.54 -2.17 -2.59
C SER A 275 -3.51 -2.01 -4.12
N LYS A 276 -3.16 -0.83 -4.64
CA LYS A 276 -2.98 -0.60 -6.10
C LYS A 276 -1.85 -1.45 -6.66
N CYS A 277 -0.71 -1.53 -5.96
CA CYS A 277 0.39 -2.42 -6.36
C CYS A 277 -0.04 -3.89 -6.37
N SER A 278 -0.84 -4.33 -5.39
CA SER A 278 -1.38 -5.68 -5.29
C SER A 278 -2.32 -6.00 -6.46
N TYR A 279 -3.20 -5.07 -6.83
CA TYR A 279 -4.06 -5.20 -8.02
C TYR A 279 -3.28 -5.23 -9.33
N ASN A 280 -2.25 -4.39 -9.48
CA ASN A 280 -1.39 -4.37 -10.66
C ASN A 280 -0.57 -5.67 -10.77
N HIS A 281 -0.04 -6.17 -9.65
CA HIS A 281 0.64 -7.46 -9.60
C HIS A 281 -0.30 -8.61 -10.01
N ALA A 282 -1.54 -8.61 -9.50
CA ALA A 282 -2.54 -9.59 -9.90
C ALA A 282 -3.00 -9.45 -11.37
N GLU A 283 -2.92 -8.26 -11.98
CA GLU A 283 -3.11 -8.08 -13.42
C GLU A 283 -2.06 -8.84 -14.21
N HIS A 284 -0.80 -8.51 -13.92
CA HIS A 284 0.34 -8.89 -14.74
C HIS A 284 0.63 -10.38 -14.61
N THR A 285 0.51 -10.93 -13.40
CA THR A 285 0.74 -12.36 -13.17
C THR A 285 -0.36 -13.26 -13.71
N ARG A 286 -1.53 -12.72 -14.05
CA ARG A 286 -2.70 -13.53 -14.46
C ARG A 286 -3.19 -13.24 -15.87
N ASN A 287 -2.60 -12.27 -16.56
CA ASN A 287 -3.07 -11.77 -17.85
C ASN A 287 -4.58 -11.41 -17.83
N ILE A 288 -5.08 -10.89 -16.71
CA ILE A 288 -6.49 -10.51 -16.56
C ILE A 288 -6.61 -9.02 -16.80
N LYS A 289 -7.18 -8.63 -17.96
CA LYS A 289 -7.55 -7.24 -18.24
C LYS A 289 -8.38 -6.70 -17.07
N ARG A 290 -8.05 -5.49 -16.59
CA ARG A 290 -8.71 -4.78 -15.48
C ARG A 290 -10.23 -4.95 -15.38
N ASN A 291 -10.95 -4.89 -16.50
CA ASN A 291 -12.42 -5.00 -16.53
C ASN A 291 -12.94 -6.42 -16.20
N LYS A 292 -12.16 -7.48 -16.47
CA LYS A 292 -12.50 -8.87 -16.10
C LYS A 292 -12.25 -9.17 -14.61
N LYS A 293 -11.60 -8.26 -13.86
CA LYS A 293 -11.34 -8.42 -12.42
C LYS A 293 -12.56 -8.09 -11.55
N ILE A 294 -13.39 -7.14 -11.98
CA ILE A 294 -14.61 -6.73 -11.25
C ILE A 294 -15.60 -7.89 -11.14
N ILE A 295 -15.63 -8.77 -12.15
CA ILE A 295 -16.53 -9.92 -12.22
C ILE A 295 -16.11 -11.05 -11.22
N GLY A 296 -14.89 -11.01 -10.68
CA GLY A 296 -14.42 -11.93 -9.65
C GLY A 296 -14.45 -11.37 -8.22
N ALA A 297 -14.89 -10.13 -8.02
CA ALA A 297 -15.03 -9.52 -6.70
C ALA A 297 -16.46 -9.74 -6.19
N THR A 298 -16.69 -10.84 -5.46
CA THR A 298 -18.04 -11.24 -5.03
C THR A 298 -18.45 -10.67 -3.67
N THR A 299 -17.52 -10.09 -2.91
CA THR A 299 -17.84 -9.49 -1.61
C THR A 299 -18.15 -8.01 -1.79
N GLN A 300 -19.22 -7.53 -1.17
CA GLN A 300 -19.60 -6.12 -1.15
C GLN A 300 -18.44 -5.20 -0.74
N GLN A 301 -17.71 -5.54 0.33
CA GLN A 301 -16.58 -4.74 0.82
C GLN A 301 -15.48 -4.56 -0.23
N THR A 302 -15.08 -5.64 -0.92
CA THR A 302 -14.09 -5.54 -2.01
C THR A 302 -14.59 -4.65 -3.14
N ALA A 303 -15.89 -4.69 -3.47
CA ALA A 303 -16.48 -3.86 -4.50
C ALA A 303 -16.48 -2.37 -4.10
N GLU A 304 -16.83 -2.05 -2.85
CA GLU A 304 -16.78 -0.69 -2.29
C GLU A 304 -15.34 -0.15 -2.25
N GLU A 305 -14.39 -0.96 -1.79
CA GLU A 305 -12.96 -0.62 -1.76
C GLU A 305 -12.38 -0.47 -3.18
N LEU A 306 -12.85 -1.25 -4.16
CA LEU A 306 -12.50 -1.09 -5.57
C LEU A 306 -13.09 0.19 -6.18
N HIS A 307 -14.32 0.53 -5.81
CA HIS A 307 -14.99 1.75 -6.28
C HIS A 307 -14.30 3.00 -5.72
N THR A 308 -13.80 2.94 -4.49
CA THR A 308 -13.03 4.02 -3.85
C THR A 308 -11.56 4.06 -4.31
N SER A 309 -10.99 2.93 -4.75
CA SER A 309 -9.56 2.82 -5.08
C SER A 309 -9.13 3.64 -6.32
N PRO A 310 -9.95 3.84 -7.37
CA PRO A 310 -9.65 4.92 -8.33
C PRO A 310 -10.91 5.64 -8.85
N ARG A 311 -11.11 6.90 -8.46
CA ARG A 311 -11.90 7.81 -9.32
C ARG A 311 -11.16 7.93 -10.66
N LYS A 312 -11.83 7.54 -11.76
CA LYS A 312 -11.32 7.56 -13.16
C LYS A 312 -10.61 8.86 -13.55
N THR A 313 -10.90 9.96 -12.87
CA THR A 313 -10.35 11.29 -13.15
C THR A 313 -8.94 11.54 -12.60
N GLN A 314 -8.42 10.70 -11.70
CA GLN A 314 -7.17 11.04 -11.01
C GLN A 314 -5.90 10.69 -11.77
N ASP A 315 -5.68 9.46 -12.26
CA ASP A 315 -4.40 9.11 -12.94
C ASP A 315 -4.47 7.84 -13.82
N GLY A 316 -5.67 7.46 -14.31
CA GLY A 316 -5.96 6.07 -14.70
C GLY A 316 -5.17 5.43 -15.84
N ASP A 317 -4.65 6.17 -16.82
CA ASP A 317 -4.09 5.51 -18.03
C ASP A 317 -3.11 6.33 -18.88
N LYS A 318 -2.62 7.48 -18.39
CA LYS A 318 -1.63 8.26 -19.15
C LYS A 318 -0.25 7.95 -18.59
N SER A 319 0.59 7.27 -19.37
CA SER A 319 1.98 6.93 -19.01
C SER A 319 2.86 8.13 -18.61
N ASN A 320 2.40 9.36 -18.86
CA ASN A 320 3.05 10.61 -18.46
C ASN A 320 2.44 11.31 -17.25
N ARG A 321 1.26 10.88 -16.73
CA ARG A 321 0.64 11.42 -15.51
C ARG A 321 1.04 10.59 -14.29
N GLU A 322 2.32 10.28 -14.19
CA GLU A 322 2.84 9.54 -13.05
C GLU A 322 2.77 10.43 -11.81
N THR A 323 1.81 10.06 -10.96
CA THR A 323 1.64 10.61 -9.61
C THR A 323 1.93 9.58 -8.51
N PRO A 324 3.04 8.83 -8.56
CA PRO A 324 3.33 7.83 -7.54
C PRO A 324 3.93 8.43 -6.25
N GLN A 325 4.27 9.72 -6.20
CA GLN A 325 4.95 10.32 -5.02
C GLN A 325 4.05 11.13 -4.05
N LYS A 326 2.73 10.86 -4.03
CA LYS A 326 1.72 11.68 -3.31
C LYS A 326 1.96 11.80 -1.79
N ASP A 327 2.46 10.75 -1.17
CA ASP A 327 2.60 10.56 0.28
C ASP A 327 3.75 11.39 0.82
N ASN A 328 4.84 11.32 0.09
CA ASN A 328 6.06 12.03 0.43
C ASN A 328 5.87 13.53 0.26
N MET A 329 5.03 13.92 -0.70
CA MET A 329 4.57 15.29 -0.83
C MET A 329 3.56 15.70 0.25
N ARG A 330 3.00 14.74 1.01
CA ARG A 330 1.96 14.90 2.04
C ARG A 330 0.74 15.66 1.51
N LEU A 331 0.33 15.32 0.28
CA LEU A 331 -0.82 15.96 -0.37
C LEU A 331 -2.14 15.64 0.33
N THR A 332 -2.19 14.49 1.02
CA THR A 332 -3.37 13.96 1.69
C THR A 332 -2.99 13.43 3.07
N LYS A 333 -3.83 13.66 4.08
CA LYS A 333 -3.66 13.07 5.42
C LYS A 333 -4.10 11.59 5.44
N LYS A 334 -5.33 11.37 4.98
CA LYS A 334 -6.07 10.13 4.69
C LYS A 334 -5.87 9.63 3.25
N LYS A 335 -5.45 8.39 2.98
CA LYS A 335 -5.41 7.88 1.59
C LYS A 335 -6.45 6.78 1.36
N PRO A 336 -7.04 6.68 0.16
CA PRO A 336 -8.02 5.64 -0.18
C PRO A 336 -7.39 4.30 -0.60
N GLN A 337 -6.10 4.29 -0.97
CA GLN A 337 -5.39 3.10 -1.46
C GLN A 337 -4.39 2.51 -0.45
N ALA A 338 -4.34 3.08 0.75
CA ALA A 338 -3.46 2.57 1.78
C ALA A 338 -4.03 1.27 2.38
N ASP A 339 -3.14 0.36 2.73
CA ASP A 339 -3.42 -0.92 3.38
C ASP A 339 -4.49 -0.84 4.51
N PRO A 340 -4.41 0.10 5.48
CA PRO A 340 -5.38 0.16 6.57
C PRO A 340 -6.79 0.59 6.12
N THR A 341 -6.88 1.33 5.02
CA THR A 341 -8.12 1.88 4.46
C THR A 341 -8.73 1.02 3.35
N ASN A 342 -7.96 0.07 2.82
CA ASN A 342 -8.32 -0.76 1.67
C ASN A 342 -7.81 -2.19 1.89
N GLN A 343 -8.32 -2.80 2.96
CA GLN A 343 -7.83 -4.07 3.48
C GLN A 343 -8.21 -5.23 2.57
N THR A 344 -9.46 -5.29 2.13
CA THR A 344 -9.91 -6.35 1.21
C THR A 344 -9.28 -6.19 -0.16
N GLY A 345 -9.03 -4.97 -0.64
CA GLY A 345 -8.31 -4.79 -1.89
C GLY A 345 -6.81 -5.05 -1.81
N HIS A 346 -6.23 -5.10 -0.62
CA HIS A 346 -4.91 -5.68 -0.40
C HIS A 346 -4.96 -7.21 -0.34
N TYR A 347 -5.86 -7.80 0.45
CA TYR A 347 -5.93 -9.25 0.63
C TYR A 347 -6.40 -10.00 -0.58
N CYS A 348 -7.51 -9.60 -1.19
CA CYS A 348 -8.16 -10.37 -2.22
C CYS A 348 -7.18 -10.71 -3.36
N PRO A 349 -6.39 -9.75 -3.90
CA PRO A 349 -5.34 -10.05 -4.88
C PRO A 349 -4.25 -11.01 -4.38
N HIS A 350 -3.85 -10.90 -3.11
CA HIS A 350 -2.81 -11.74 -2.54
C HIS A 350 -3.30 -13.15 -2.18
N LEU A 351 -4.48 -13.29 -1.59
CA LEU A 351 -5.14 -14.57 -1.32
C LEU A 351 -5.28 -15.36 -2.61
N THR A 352 -5.93 -14.77 -3.63
CA THR A 352 -6.09 -15.38 -4.95
C THR A 352 -4.77 -15.69 -5.68
N SER A 353 -3.68 -14.97 -5.36
CA SER A 353 -2.37 -15.24 -5.97
C SER A 353 -1.64 -16.36 -5.25
N THR A 354 -1.81 -16.42 -3.94
CA THR A 354 -1.11 -17.36 -3.06
C THR A 354 -1.68 -18.76 -3.22
N THR A 355 -3.00 -18.88 -3.37
CA THR A 355 -3.69 -20.11 -3.80
C THR A 355 -3.30 -20.61 -5.20
N ARG A 356 -2.47 -19.85 -5.94
CA ARG A 356 -1.84 -20.23 -7.21
C ARG A 356 -0.30 -20.24 -7.12
N GLU A 357 0.24 -20.49 -5.93
CA GLU A 357 1.68 -20.65 -5.66
C GLU A 357 2.55 -19.41 -5.94
N ASN A 358 1.96 -18.22 -6.00
CA ASN A 358 2.73 -17.00 -6.22
C ASN A 358 3.60 -16.66 -5.00
N LYS A 359 4.92 -16.83 -5.13
CA LYS A 359 5.90 -16.59 -4.06
C LYS A 359 5.87 -15.16 -3.48
N ARG A 360 5.55 -14.14 -4.29
CA ARG A 360 5.47 -12.75 -3.81
C ARG A 360 4.29 -12.55 -2.86
N SER A 361 3.14 -13.15 -3.17
CA SER A 361 1.89 -12.96 -2.44
C SER A 361 1.78 -13.77 -1.14
N LYS A 362 2.72 -14.68 -0.88
CA LYS A 362 2.83 -15.42 0.38
C LYS A 362 3.27 -14.55 1.57
N ASN A 363 4.16 -13.59 1.35
CA ASN A 363 4.80 -12.79 2.41
C ASN A 363 4.25 -11.37 2.69
N PRO A 364 3.22 -10.82 2.02
CA PRO A 364 2.56 -9.59 2.46
C PRO A 364 1.97 -9.75 3.86
N ARG A 365 1.97 -8.66 4.61
CA ARG A 365 1.44 -8.61 5.98
C ARG A 365 -0.08 -8.82 5.98
N LYS A 366 -0.57 -9.57 6.97
CA LYS A 366 -1.97 -9.62 7.38
C LYS A 366 -2.25 -8.48 8.37
N ILE A 367 -2.98 -7.48 7.91
CA ILE A 367 -3.62 -6.36 8.63
C ILE A 367 -5.01 -6.84 9.11
N SER A 368 -5.08 -7.28 10.36
CA SER A 368 -6.17 -8.13 10.87
C SER A 368 -7.28 -7.37 11.59
N THR A 369 -7.94 -6.39 10.95
CA THR A 369 -9.10 -5.71 11.61
C THR A 369 -10.45 -5.97 10.95
N GLY A 370 -10.50 -6.64 9.79
CA GLY A 370 -11.73 -6.93 9.05
C GLY A 370 -11.98 -8.42 8.81
N ASN A 371 -13.12 -8.73 8.17
CA ASN A 371 -13.48 -10.08 7.77
C ASN A 371 -12.54 -10.60 6.65
N ILE A 372 -11.69 -11.56 6.98
CA ILE A 372 -10.80 -12.22 6.02
C ILE A 372 -11.41 -13.49 5.41
N VAL A 373 -12.49 -14.01 6.00
CA VAL A 373 -13.13 -15.26 5.60
C VAL A 373 -13.80 -15.10 4.24
N ASP A 374 -14.63 -14.08 4.02
CA ASP A 374 -15.33 -13.93 2.74
C ASP A 374 -14.35 -13.72 1.56
N PRO A 375 -13.32 -12.85 1.66
CA PRO A 375 -12.31 -12.73 0.63
C PRO A 375 -11.53 -14.03 0.38
N LEU A 376 -11.30 -14.84 1.43
CA LEU A 376 -10.67 -16.15 1.31
C LEU A 376 -11.57 -17.13 0.55
N MET A 377 -12.83 -17.23 0.92
CA MET A 377 -13.81 -18.11 0.27
C MET A 377 -13.96 -17.77 -1.21
N ASN A 378 -14.11 -16.48 -1.54
CA ASN A 378 -14.09 -16.01 -2.91
C ASN A 378 -12.75 -16.35 -3.62
N ALA A 379 -11.63 -16.19 -2.92
CA ALA A 379 -10.33 -16.51 -3.49
C ALA A 379 -10.17 -18.00 -3.82
N ILE A 380 -10.73 -18.89 -3.00
CA ILE A 380 -10.74 -20.34 -3.23
C ILE A 380 -11.51 -20.67 -4.51
N VAL A 381 -12.74 -20.18 -4.64
CA VAL A 381 -13.58 -20.40 -5.83
C VAL A 381 -12.88 -19.87 -7.09
N PHE A 382 -12.41 -18.62 -7.04
CA PHE A 382 -11.73 -17.98 -8.17
C PHE A 382 -10.46 -18.74 -8.59
N SER A 383 -9.67 -19.18 -7.62
CA SER A 383 -8.40 -19.88 -7.88
C SER A 383 -8.63 -21.28 -8.40
N TYR A 384 -9.65 -21.96 -7.87
CA TYR A 384 -10.07 -23.27 -8.34
C TYR A 384 -10.54 -23.19 -9.80
N ALA A 385 -11.46 -22.28 -10.13
CA ALA A 385 -11.95 -22.06 -11.49
C ALA A 385 -10.80 -21.87 -12.50
N ARG A 386 -9.81 -21.04 -12.13
CA ARG A 386 -8.62 -20.77 -12.96
C ARG A 386 -7.62 -21.92 -13.02
N LYS A 387 -7.65 -22.84 -12.07
CA LYS A 387 -6.77 -24.02 -12.03
C LYS A 387 -7.40 -25.20 -12.77
N SER A 388 -8.72 -25.36 -12.67
CA SER A 388 -9.48 -26.42 -13.34
C SER A 388 -9.68 -26.18 -14.84
N ARG A 389 -9.47 -24.94 -15.30
CA ARG A 389 -9.61 -24.55 -16.72
C ARG A 389 -8.37 -23.79 -17.19
N VAL A 390 -7.72 -24.31 -18.22
CA VAL A 390 -6.65 -23.61 -18.95
C VAL A 390 -7.25 -23.16 -20.28
N PRO A 391 -7.36 -21.84 -20.55
CA PRO A 391 -7.82 -21.37 -21.85
C PRO A 391 -6.72 -21.68 -22.87
N MET A 392 -6.83 -22.81 -23.55
CA MET A 392 -5.94 -23.22 -24.63
C MET A 392 -6.57 -22.80 -25.94
N GLN A 393 -5.98 -21.79 -26.57
CA GLN A 393 -6.37 -21.35 -27.91
C GLN A 393 -5.14 -21.44 -28.81
N ALA A 394 -5.31 -22.01 -30.00
CA ALA A 394 -4.24 -22.03 -30.98
C ALA A 394 -3.83 -20.58 -31.33
N GLN A 395 -2.53 -20.29 -31.27
CA GLN A 395 -1.98 -18.94 -31.50
C GLN A 395 -1.37 -18.78 -32.90
N PHE A 396 -1.19 -19.88 -33.61
CA PHE A 396 -0.56 -19.94 -34.93
C PHE A 396 -1.41 -20.76 -35.87
N ALA A 397 -1.60 -20.26 -37.08
CA ALA A 397 -2.24 -20.94 -38.19
C ALA A 397 -1.24 -21.03 -39.35
N GLU A 398 -1.39 -22.06 -40.19
CA GLU A 398 -0.77 -22.03 -41.51
C GLU A 398 -1.38 -20.90 -42.37
N LYS A 399 -0.60 -20.36 -43.30
CA LYS A 399 -1.02 -19.27 -44.19
C LYS A 399 -2.23 -19.73 -45.01
N GLY A 400 -3.38 -19.07 -44.81
CA GLY A 400 -4.66 -19.44 -45.43
C GLY A 400 -5.70 -19.97 -44.45
N ASN A 401 -5.29 -20.39 -43.25
CA ASN A 401 -6.18 -20.98 -42.24
C ASN A 401 -6.46 -20.05 -41.04
N VAL A 402 -6.14 -18.76 -41.19
CA VAL A 402 -6.29 -17.75 -40.12
C VAL A 402 -7.78 -17.52 -39.79
N GLU A 403 -8.66 -17.63 -40.79
CA GLU A 403 -10.10 -17.38 -40.59
C GLU A 403 -10.77 -18.54 -39.84
N ALA A 404 -10.42 -19.79 -40.14
CA ALA A 404 -10.88 -20.95 -39.37
C ALA A 404 -10.47 -20.87 -37.90
N LEU A 405 -9.27 -20.33 -37.64
CA LEU A 405 -8.76 -20.11 -36.29
C LEU A 405 -9.49 -18.99 -35.55
N ARG A 406 -9.95 -17.93 -36.25
CA ARG A 406 -10.83 -16.90 -35.67
C ARG A 406 -12.23 -17.43 -35.38
N SER A 407 -12.79 -18.24 -36.27
CA SER A 407 -14.10 -18.85 -36.07
C SER A 407 -14.10 -19.79 -34.86
N LEU A 408 -13.07 -20.62 -34.70
CA LEU A 408 -12.90 -21.46 -33.51
C LEU A 408 -12.76 -20.65 -32.22
N ALA A 409 -12.16 -19.45 -32.27
CA ALA A 409 -12.01 -18.59 -31.11
C ALA A 409 -13.29 -17.80 -30.75
N GLN A 410 -14.25 -17.68 -31.67
CA GLN A 410 -15.53 -16.98 -31.47
C GLN A 410 -16.63 -17.89 -30.94
N VAL A 411 -16.61 -19.19 -31.26
CA VAL A 411 -17.62 -20.15 -30.78
C VAL A 411 -17.63 -20.24 -29.24
N ASP A 412 -16.47 -20.11 -28.59
CA ASP A 412 -16.35 -20.11 -27.13
C ASP A 412 -16.93 -18.86 -26.41
N SER A 413 -17.36 -17.80 -27.13
CA SER A 413 -17.84 -16.56 -26.49
C SER A 413 -19.35 -16.37 -26.44
N ASP A 414 -20.10 -17.08 -27.29
CA ASP A 414 -21.53 -16.83 -27.52
C ASP A 414 -22.44 -18.01 -27.11
N ASP A 415 -21.87 -19.09 -26.56
CA ASP A 415 -22.66 -20.16 -25.94
C ASP A 415 -23.27 -19.68 -24.62
N GLU A 416 -24.43 -19.04 -24.73
CA GLU A 416 -25.44 -19.06 -23.68
C GLU A 416 -25.83 -20.54 -23.49
N GLU A 417 -25.34 -21.17 -22.41
CA GLU A 417 -25.72 -22.53 -22.04
C GLU A 417 -27.26 -22.63 -22.03
N GLU A 418 -27.83 -23.31 -23.03
CA GLU A 418 -29.22 -23.76 -23.01
C GLU A 418 -29.40 -24.64 -21.78
N ASP A 419 -30.42 -24.31 -21.00
CA ASP A 419 -30.86 -24.99 -19.79
C ASP A 419 -31.30 -26.42 -20.11
N THR A 420 -30.32 -27.30 -20.26
CA THR A 420 -30.52 -28.74 -20.39
C THR A 420 -30.88 -29.23 -19.01
N GLY A 421 -32.16 -29.62 -18.83
CA GLY A 421 -32.78 -30.02 -17.57
C GLY A 421 -32.22 -31.26 -16.85
N ASP A 422 -30.91 -31.47 -16.90
CA ASP A 422 -30.17 -32.36 -16.01
C ASP A 422 -29.98 -31.66 -14.65
N MET A 423 -30.66 -32.15 -13.63
CA MET A 423 -30.67 -31.58 -12.27
C MET A 423 -29.32 -31.69 -11.52
N THR A 424 -28.25 -32.10 -12.20
CA THR A 424 -26.91 -32.10 -11.62
C THR A 424 -26.20 -30.78 -11.90
N LEU A 425 -25.99 -29.97 -10.86
CA LEU A 425 -25.23 -28.71 -10.92
C LEU A 425 -23.78 -28.98 -11.39
N LYS A 426 -23.55 -28.80 -12.69
CA LYS A 426 -22.25 -28.99 -13.35
C LYS A 426 -21.37 -27.74 -13.17
N GLU A 427 -20.05 -27.95 -13.03
CA GLU A 427 -19.10 -26.82 -13.01
C GLU A 427 -19.08 -26.09 -14.36
N PRO A 428 -19.06 -24.75 -14.38
CA PRO A 428 -19.00 -24.00 -15.63
C PRO A 428 -17.77 -24.35 -16.48
N GLU A 429 -17.96 -24.43 -17.80
CA GLU A 429 -16.88 -24.68 -18.74
C GLU A 429 -16.11 -23.38 -19.04
N ILE A 430 -16.84 -22.27 -19.13
CA ILE A 430 -16.28 -20.94 -19.39
C ILE A 430 -15.71 -20.27 -18.14
N LEU A 431 -14.60 -19.53 -18.31
CA LEU A 431 -14.01 -18.68 -17.28
C LEU A 431 -14.74 -17.33 -17.14
N SER A 432 -16.06 -17.39 -16.95
CA SER A 432 -16.93 -16.23 -16.71
C SER A 432 -17.28 -16.11 -15.23
N GLY A 433 -17.03 -14.94 -14.63
CA GLY A 433 -17.39 -14.73 -13.22
C GLY A 433 -18.90 -14.79 -12.97
N ILE A 434 -19.74 -14.51 -13.98
CA ILE A 434 -21.20 -14.66 -13.89
C ILE A 434 -21.58 -16.15 -13.84
N ALA A 435 -21.01 -16.97 -14.72
CA ALA A 435 -21.28 -18.42 -14.75
C ALA A 435 -20.86 -19.09 -13.43
N TRP A 436 -19.66 -18.77 -12.95
CA TRP A 436 -19.18 -19.26 -11.65
C TRP A 436 -19.99 -18.75 -10.47
N ARG A 437 -20.54 -17.53 -10.55
CA ARG A 437 -21.47 -17.03 -9.53
C ARG A 437 -22.79 -17.80 -9.55
N ARG A 438 -23.42 -18.03 -10.70
CA ARG A 438 -24.66 -18.82 -10.85
C ARG A 438 -24.46 -20.24 -10.33
N TYR A 439 -23.32 -20.86 -10.65
CA TYR A 439 -22.93 -22.17 -10.10
C TYR A 439 -22.89 -22.16 -8.57
N MET A 440 -22.25 -21.15 -7.97
CA MET A 440 -22.22 -21.01 -6.50
C MET A 440 -23.59 -20.71 -5.90
N GLU A 441 -24.44 -19.94 -6.58
CA GLU A 441 -25.84 -19.70 -6.18
C GLU A 441 -26.64 -21.01 -6.11
N GLY A 442 -26.49 -21.89 -7.11
CA GLY A 442 -27.12 -23.21 -7.09
C GLY A 442 -26.61 -24.13 -5.96
N LEU A 443 -25.40 -23.87 -5.45
CA LEU A 443 -24.84 -24.53 -4.27
C LEU A 443 -25.19 -23.83 -2.94
N ASN A 444 -26.07 -22.82 -2.96
CA ASN A 444 -26.37 -21.95 -1.80
C ASN A 444 -25.10 -21.35 -1.19
N PHE A 445 -24.12 -20.99 -2.03
CA PHE A 445 -22.79 -20.49 -1.68
C PHE A 445 -21.97 -21.40 -0.76
N LYS A 446 -22.32 -22.68 -0.62
CA LYS A 446 -21.48 -23.67 0.06
C LYS A 446 -20.33 -24.07 -0.87
N ILE A 447 -19.09 -23.88 -0.42
CA ILE A 447 -17.91 -24.24 -1.21
C ILE A 447 -17.70 -25.76 -1.17
N PRO A 448 -17.65 -26.44 -2.32
CA PRO A 448 -17.39 -27.88 -2.37
C PRO A 448 -16.01 -28.27 -1.82
N ASP A 449 -15.90 -29.44 -1.18
CA ASP A 449 -14.66 -29.96 -0.60
C ASP A 449 -13.52 -30.06 -1.61
N LYS A 450 -13.81 -30.40 -2.87
CA LYS A 450 -12.80 -30.44 -3.95
C LYS A 450 -12.09 -29.09 -4.13
N MET A 451 -12.79 -27.97 -3.95
CA MET A 451 -12.20 -26.63 -4.05
C MET A 451 -11.36 -26.31 -2.81
N ILE A 452 -11.87 -26.65 -1.62
CA ILE A 452 -11.16 -26.48 -0.36
C ILE A 452 -9.87 -27.29 -0.36
N ASN A 453 -9.94 -28.58 -0.70
CA ASN A 453 -8.81 -29.49 -0.75
C ASN A 453 -7.76 -29.04 -1.78
N SER A 454 -8.19 -28.55 -2.94
CA SER A 454 -7.29 -27.95 -3.93
C SER A 454 -6.52 -26.75 -3.37
N ALA A 455 -7.18 -25.88 -2.60
CA ALA A 455 -6.55 -24.75 -1.94
C ALA A 455 -5.61 -25.20 -0.79
N LYS A 456 -6.03 -26.16 0.04
CA LYS A 456 -5.21 -26.72 1.13
C LYS A 456 -3.92 -27.35 0.63
N GLY A 457 -3.98 -28.09 -0.48
CA GLY A 457 -2.80 -28.68 -1.11
C GLY A 457 -1.74 -27.64 -1.49
N VAL A 458 -2.17 -26.46 -1.96
CA VAL A 458 -1.26 -25.33 -2.22
C VAL A 458 -0.75 -24.71 -0.92
N CYS A 459 -1.62 -24.56 0.08
CA CYS A 459 -1.29 -23.92 1.35
C CYS A 459 -0.27 -24.72 2.19
N ALA A 460 -0.25 -26.05 2.06
CA ALA A 460 0.73 -26.92 2.72
C ALA A 460 2.20 -26.53 2.41
N ASN A 461 2.46 -25.92 1.24
CA ASN A 461 3.79 -25.47 0.82
C ASN A 461 4.26 -24.18 1.51
N PHE A 462 3.47 -23.62 2.44
CA PHE A 462 3.76 -22.34 3.08
C PHE A 462 4.40 -22.40 4.45
N ALA A 463 4.90 -23.56 4.91
CA ALA A 463 5.61 -23.70 6.19
C ALA A 463 6.69 -22.65 6.47
N LYS A 464 7.38 -22.15 5.42
CA LYS A 464 8.38 -21.06 5.51
C LYS A 464 7.82 -19.65 5.27
N ALA A 465 6.55 -19.39 5.58
CA ALA A 465 5.98 -18.06 5.48
C ALA A 465 6.47 -17.15 6.61
N ARG A 466 6.49 -15.84 6.35
CA ARG A 466 6.86 -14.87 7.39
C ARG A 466 5.76 -14.80 8.44
N GLN A 467 6.14 -14.53 9.68
CA GLN A 467 5.19 -14.26 10.76
C GLN A 467 4.30 -13.06 10.39
N TYR A 468 3.04 -13.12 10.79
CA TYR A 468 1.96 -12.17 10.50
C TYR A 468 1.72 -11.95 9.00
N SER A 469 2.04 -12.94 8.16
CA SER A 469 1.80 -12.86 6.72
C SER A 469 0.53 -13.59 6.29
N ILE A 470 0.06 -13.28 5.08
CA ILE A 470 -1.04 -14.00 4.44
C ILE A 470 -0.70 -15.49 4.29
N GLY A 471 0.56 -15.81 3.96
CA GLY A 471 1.01 -17.18 3.79
C GLY A 471 1.01 -17.99 5.09
N GLU A 472 1.38 -17.38 6.21
CA GLU A 472 1.30 -18.02 7.53
C GLU A 472 -0.17 -18.30 7.90
N TYR A 473 -1.04 -17.30 7.68
CA TYR A 473 -2.48 -17.48 7.89
C TYR A 473 -3.05 -18.63 7.05
N LEU A 474 -2.70 -18.69 5.77
CA LEU A 474 -3.14 -19.77 4.87
C LEU A 474 -2.57 -21.14 5.22
N TYR A 475 -1.30 -21.18 5.67
CA TYR A 475 -0.67 -22.42 6.15
C TYR A 475 -1.44 -22.99 7.35
N ASN A 476 -1.75 -22.13 8.34
CA ASN A 476 -2.49 -22.53 9.52
C ASN A 476 -3.92 -22.95 9.15
N TRP A 477 -4.63 -22.14 8.35
CA TRP A 477 -5.97 -22.48 7.85
C TRP A 477 -6.01 -23.82 7.10
N GLY A 478 -4.99 -24.09 6.28
CA GLY A 478 -4.91 -25.33 5.51
C GLY A 478 -4.57 -26.55 6.36
N GLY A 479 -3.84 -26.36 7.46
CA GLY A 479 -3.49 -27.41 8.43
C GLY A 479 -4.60 -27.73 9.44
N SER A 480 -5.60 -26.85 9.60
CA SER A 480 -6.68 -27.00 10.60
C SER A 480 -7.74 -28.08 10.29
N THR A 481 -7.39 -29.22 9.67
CA THR A 481 -8.32 -30.36 9.59
C THR A 481 -7.68 -31.66 10.03
N THR A 482 -7.96 -32.06 11.28
CA THR A 482 -8.52 -33.36 11.73
C THR A 482 -8.18 -33.61 13.22
N THR A 483 -8.86 -32.93 14.15
CA THR A 483 -8.96 -33.38 15.56
C THR A 483 -10.33 -33.07 16.14
N GLU A 484 -11.39 -33.35 15.39
CA GLU A 484 -12.72 -33.59 15.96
C GLU A 484 -13.28 -34.81 15.23
N THR A 485 -12.98 -35.99 15.78
CA THR A 485 -13.71 -37.25 15.60
C THR A 485 -14.37 -37.56 16.92
#